data_AF-A0A966XDJ5-F1
#
_entry.id   AF-A0A966XDJ5-F1
#
_cell.length_a   1.000
_cell.length_b   1.000
_cell.length_c   1.000
_cell.angle_alpha   90.00
_cell.angle_beta   90.00
_cell.angle_gamma   90.00
#
_symmetry.space_group_name_H-M   'P 1'
#
loop_
_entity.id
_entity.type
_entity.pdbx_description
1 polymer ?
#
loop_
_entity_poly.entity_id
_entity_poly.type
_entity_poly.pdbx_seq_one_letter_code
_entity_poly.pdbx_strand_id
1 'polypeptide(L)'
;MVKEQLVNIFGPEMGNALSLEIKDWAQDIRVSIPLDVNGPGYHPAHGLRAAIRNLWDGKLIFGSTEPVHQLGGFLEGAFEAADQVFSSLNVKDL
;
A
#
# COMPACT_ATOMS: atom_id res chain seq x y z
N MET A 1 18.60 -15.76 17.60
CA MET A 1 17.23 -15.65 17.02
C MET A 1 16.55 -14.35 17.48
N VAL A 2 15.54 -13.85 16.76
CA VAL A 2 14.81 -12.59 17.07
C VAL A 2 14.31 -12.51 18.52
N LYS A 3 13.82 -13.63 19.08
CA LYS A 3 13.38 -13.72 20.48
C LYS A 3 14.48 -13.39 21.49
N GLU A 4 15.71 -13.87 21.25
CA GLU A 4 16.86 -13.57 22.11
C GLU A 4 17.26 -12.09 21.99
N GLN A 5 17.11 -11.49 20.81
CA GLN A 5 17.36 -10.06 20.62
C GLN A 5 16.38 -9.20 21.43
N LEU A 6 15.09 -9.57 21.46
CA LEU A 6 14.09 -8.87 22.28
C LEU A 6 14.42 -8.97 23.76
N VAL A 7 14.82 -10.16 24.24
CA VAL A 7 15.25 -10.35 25.64
C VAL A 7 16.47 -9.49 25.98
N ASN A 8 17.44 -9.41 25.06
CA ASN A 8 18.67 -8.64 25.30
C ASN A 8 18.42 -7.13 25.36
N ILE A 9 17.46 -6.61 24.59
CA ILE A 9 17.16 -5.17 24.54
C ILE A 9 16.21 -4.75 25.66
N PHE A 10 15.21 -5.59 25.98
CA PHE A 10 14.06 -5.20 26.79
C PHE A 10 13.88 -6.04 28.07
N GLY A 11 14.71 -7.07 28.28
CA GLY A 11 14.69 -7.91 29.49
C GLY A 11 13.98 -9.25 29.34
N PRO A 12 14.07 -10.11 30.36
CA PRO A 12 13.66 -11.52 30.29
C PRO A 12 12.17 -11.74 30.05
N GLU A 13 11.30 -10.79 30.44
CA GLU A 13 9.86 -10.89 30.24
C GLU A 13 9.49 -10.95 28.75
N MET A 14 10.27 -10.31 27.87
CA MET A 14 10.08 -10.36 26.43
C MET A 14 10.39 -11.72 25.79
N GLY A 15 10.90 -12.66 26.59
CA GLY A 15 11.01 -14.07 26.21
C GLY A 15 9.67 -14.82 26.25
N ASN A 16 8.62 -14.23 26.84
CA ASN A 16 7.32 -14.87 27.01
C ASN A 16 6.23 -14.06 26.29
N ALA A 17 6.13 -14.23 24.97
CA ALA A 17 5.08 -13.60 24.19
C ALA A 17 3.68 -14.04 24.67
N LEU A 18 2.77 -13.09 24.82
CA LEU A 18 1.38 -13.36 25.21
C LEU A 18 0.61 -14.07 24.08
N SER A 19 0.91 -13.70 22.83
CA SER A 19 0.39 -14.33 21.62
C SER A 19 1.37 -14.16 20.47
N LEU A 20 1.22 -14.99 19.44
CA LEU A 20 1.92 -14.86 18.17
C LEU A 20 0.87 -14.87 17.06
N GLU A 21 0.67 -13.71 16.43
CA GLU A 21 -0.23 -13.55 15.31
C GLU A 21 0.58 -13.44 14.01
N ILE A 22 0.26 -14.27 13.02
CA ILE A 22 0.90 -14.25 11.71
C ILE A 22 -0.16 -13.91 10.67
N LYS A 23 0.04 -12.79 9.97
CA LYS A 23 -0.77 -12.39 8.82
C LYS A 23 0.06 -12.53 7.55
N ASP A 24 -0.31 -13.50 6.73
CA ASP A 24 0.22 -13.60 5.37
C ASP A 24 -0.60 -12.71 4.44
N TRP A 25 -0.02 -11.59 4.03
CA TRP A 25 -0.65 -10.65 3.10
C TRP A 25 -0.63 -11.16 1.65
N ALA A 26 0.28 -12.05 1.29
CA ALA A 26 0.35 -12.63 -0.06
C ALA A 26 -0.80 -13.62 -0.32
N GLN A 27 -1.42 -14.15 0.73
CA GLN A 27 -2.58 -15.04 0.64
C GLN A 27 -3.93 -14.31 0.77
N ASP A 28 -3.95 -13.01 1.10
CA ASP A 28 -5.21 -12.26 1.17
C ASP A 28 -5.63 -11.78 -0.21
N ILE A 29 -6.69 -12.39 -0.76
CA ILE A 29 -7.24 -12.08 -2.09
C ILE A 29 -7.67 -10.61 -2.27
N ARG A 30 -7.84 -9.86 -1.17
CA ARG A 30 -8.18 -8.42 -1.22
C ARG A 30 -6.94 -7.53 -1.32
N VAL A 31 -5.76 -8.09 -1.12
CA VAL A 31 -4.49 -7.35 -1.06
C VAL A 31 -3.51 -7.82 -2.13
N SER A 32 -3.54 -9.09 -2.49
CA SER A 32 -2.64 -9.66 -3.49
C SER A 32 -3.39 -10.50 -4.52
N ILE A 33 -2.89 -10.45 -5.75
CA ILE A 33 -3.29 -11.27 -6.88
C ILE A 33 -2.14 -12.20 -7.32
N PRO A 34 -2.40 -13.29 -8.07
CA PRO A 34 -1.34 -14.19 -8.52
C PRO A 34 -0.20 -13.53 -9.31
N LEU A 35 -0.46 -12.37 -9.91
CA LEU A 35 0.56 -11.61 -10.65
C LEU A 35 1.64 -11.00 -9.73
N ASP A 36 1.31 -10.72 -8.46
CA ASP A 36 2.23 -10.07 -7.51
C ASP A 36 3.34 -11.00 -7.03
N VAL A 37 3.15 -12.31 -7.18
CA VAL A 37 4.13 -13.35 -6.80
C VAL A 37 5.46 -13.14 -7.51
N ASN A 38 5.44 -12.59 -8.72
CA ASN A 38 6.63 -12.28 -9.52
C ASN A 38 6.85 -10.76 -9.63
N GLY A 39 6.62 -10.04 -8.55
CA GLY A 39 6.88 -8.61 -8.47
C GLY A 39 8.35 -8.25 -8.74
N PRO A 40 8.63 -7.00 -9.15
CA PRO A 40 10.00 -6.55 -9.34
C PRO A 40 10.78 -6.64 -8.01
N GLY A 41 12.00 -7.18 -8.04
CA GLY A 41 12.89 -7.25 -6.87
C GLY A 41 13.46 -5.90 -6.41
N TYR A 42 12.88 -4.80 -6.89
CA TYR A 42 13.23 -3.43 -6.58
C TYR A 42 11.95 -2.59 -6.50
N HIS A 43 12.02 -1.45 -5.83
CA HIS A 43 10.88 -0.55 -5.73
C HIS A 43 10.52 0.03 -7.10
N PRO A 44 9.34 -0.24 -7.65
CA PRO A 44 8.98 0.22 -8.98
C PRO A 44 8.87 1.75 -9.02
N ALA A 45 9.06 2.31 -10.21
CA ALA A 45 8.71 3.70 -10.45
C ALA A 45 7.18 3.81 -10.41
N HIS A 46 6.67 4.47 -9.38
CA HIS A 46 5.24 4.73 -9.20
C HIS A 46 4.79 5.95 -9.99
N GLY A 47 3.48 6.06 -10.18
CA GLY A 47 2.88 7.09 -11.02
C GLY A 47 1.85 6.54 -11.98
N LEU A 48 0.76 7.30 -12.17
CA LEU A 48 -0.26 6.95 -13.13
C LEU A 48 0.33 7.00 -14.57
N ARG A 49 0.38 5.84 -15.23
CA ARG A 49 0.85 5.73 -16.63
C ARG A 49 -0.01 6.61 -17.53
N ALA A 50 0.60 7.29 -18.51
CA ALA A 50 -0.12 8.18 -19.43
C ALA A 50 -1.34 7.51 -20.09
N ALA A 51 -1.22 6.21 -20.41
CA ALA A 51 -2.27 5.40 -21.03
C ALA A 51 -3.57 5.29 -20.21
N ILE A 52 -3.55 5.54 -18.89
CA ILE A 52 -4.71 5.40 -18.00
C ILE A 52 -5.17 6.73 -17.37
N ARG A 53 -4.57 7.87 -17.76
CA ARG A 53 -4.90 9.21 -17.17
C ARG A 53 -6.23 9.80 -17.64
N ASN A 54 -6.75 9.40 -18.79
CA ASN A 54 -7.96 9.98 -19.38
C ASN A 54 -8.96 8.89 -19.81
N LEU A 55 -9.08 7.84 -19.01
CA LEU A 55 -10.08 6.81 -19.26
C LEU A 55 -11.48 7.41 -19.10
N TRP A 56 -12.38 7.04 -20.02
CA TRP A 56 -13.77 7.52 -20.03
C TRP A 56 -13.89 9.05 -19.96
N ASP A 57 -13.10 9.76 -20.77
CA ASP A 57 -13.08 11.23 -20.82
C ASP A 57 -12.86 11.90 -19.45
N GLY A 58 -12.02 11.28 -18.62
CA GLY A 58 -11.67 11.78 -17.28
C GLY A 58 -12.73 11.49 -16.21
N LYS A 59 -13.77 10.72 -16.53
CA LYS A 59 -14.81 10.31 -15.57
C LYS A 59 -14.39 9.13 -14.69
N LEU A 60 -13.37 8.38 -15.11
CA LEU A 60 -12.77 7.33 -14.29
C LEU A 60 -11.51 7.87 -13.59
N ILE A 61 -11.59 8.01 -12.27
CA ILE A 61 -10.51 8.53 -11.42
C ILE A 61 -10.00 7.38 -10.54
N PHE A 62 -8.68 7.25 -10.42
CA PHE A 62 -8.04 6.23 -9.57
C PHE A 62 -7.51 6.85 -8.27
N GLY A 63 -7.94 6.31 -7.13
CA GLY A 63 -7.41 6.65 -5.80
C GLY A 63 -6.78 5.42 -5.17
N SER A 64 -5.45 5.32 -5.22
CA SER A 64 -4.66 4.23 -4.67
C SER A 64 -3.27 4.76 -4.28
N THR A 65 -2.43 3.94 -3.65
CA THR A 65 -1.04 4.31 -3.37
C THR A 65 -0.20 4.35 -4.66
N GLU A 66 -0.36 3.39 -5.56
CA GLU A 66 0.47 3.21 -6.78
C GLU A 66 0.47 4.39 -7.79
N PRO A 67 -0.63 5.15 -7.98
CA PRO A 67 -0.65 6.33 -8.84
C PRO A 67 0.25 7.49 -8.39
N VAL A 68 0.73 7.50 -7.14
CA VAL A 68 1.52 8.60 -6.56
C VAL A 68 3.01 8.41 -6.82
N HIS A 69 3.65 9.43 -7.40
CA HIS A 69 5.03 9.33 -7.89
C HIS A 69 6.10 9.14 -6.79
N GLN A 70 5.96 9.82 -5.63
CA GLN A 70 7.01 9.82 -4.59
C GLN A 70 6.77 8.78 -3.49
N LEU A 71 5.51 8.57 -3.13
CA LEU A 71 5.09 7.75 -1.98
C LEU A 71 4.25 6.55 -2.41
N GLY A 72 4.38 6.11 -3.66
CA GLY A 72 3.66 4.94 -4.12
C GLY A 72 4.03 3.69 -3.34
N GLY A 73 3.03 2.88 -3.00
CA GLY A 73 3.19 1.75 -2.09
C GLY A 73 3.19 2.11 -0.59
N PHE A 74 3.16 3.39 -0.21
CA PHE A 74 3.09 3.84 1.18
C PHE A 74 1.70 4.37 1.56
N LEU A 75 1.40 4.38 2.86
CA LEU A 75 0.13 4.88 3.39
C LEU A 75 -0.05 6.39 3.10
N GLU A 76 1.04 7.15 3.17
CA GLU A 76 1.07 8.58 2.90
C GLU A 76 0.69 8.89 1.44
N GLY A 77 1.14 8.04 0.50
CA GLY A 77 0.70 8.12 -0.90
C GLY A 77 -0.80 7.84 -1.06
N ALA A 78 -1.37 6.95 -0.23
CA ALA A 78 -2.81 6.71 -0.24
C ALA A 78 -3.61 7.97 0.15
N PHE A 79 -3.15 8.69 1.19
CA PHE A 79 -3.77 9.95 1.61
C PHE A 79 -3.67 11.02 0.53
N GLU A 80 -2.48 11.20 -0.05
CA GLU A 80 -2.27 12.16 -1.15
C GLU A 80 -3.20 11.85 -2.34
N ALA A 81 -3.33 10.58 -2.73
CA ALA A 81 -4.22 10.18 -3.81
C ALA A 81 -5.69 10.44 -3.48
N ALA A 82 -6.12 10.19 -2.24
CA ALA A 82 -7.49 10.45 -1.81
C ALA A 82 -7.85 11.95 -1.92
N ASP A 83 -6.95 12.83 -1.50
CA ASP A 83 -7.12 14.29 -1.61
C ASP A 83 -7.17 14.74 -3.08
N GLN A 84 -6.32 14.18 -3.93
CA GLN A 84 -6.32 14.45 -5.38
C GLN A 84 -7.62 14.00 -6.03
N VAL A 85 -8.09 12.79 -5.73
CA VAL A 85 -9.38 12.27 -6.22
C VAL A 85 -10.50 13.22 -5.80
N PHE A 86 -10.60 13.53 -4.51
CA PHE A 86 -11.65 14.40 -3.99
C PHE A 86 -11.65 15.78 -4.67
N SER A 87 -10.47 16.38 -4.86
CA SER A 87 -10.33 17.68 -5.53
C SER A 87 -10.71 17.64 -7.01
N SER A 88 -10.59 16.49 -7.66
CA SER A 88 -10.96 16.29 -9.07
C SER A 88 -12.45 16.00 -9.28
N LEU A 89 -13.19 15.65 -8.23
CA LEU A 89 -14.63 15.44 -8.30
C LEU A 89 -15.33 16.79 -8.48
N ASN A 90 -16.06 16.91 -9.59
CA ASN A 90 -16.88 18.08 -9.84
C ASN A 90 -18.17 17.95 -8.99
N VAL A 91 -18.22 18.63 -7.84
CA VAL A 91 -19.32 18.52 -6.85
C VAL A 91 -20.68 18.97 -7.40
N LYS A 92 -20.74 19.52 -8.61
CA LYS A 92 -21.99 19.93 -9.27
C LYS A 92 -22.78 18.77 -9.89
N ASP A 93 -22.18 17.59 -10.03
CA ASP A 93 -22.81 16.39 -10.63
C ASP A 93 -23.16 15.30 -9.59
N LEU A 94 -23.03 15.60 -8.29
CA LEU A 94 -23.48 14.77 -7.15
C LEU A 94 -24.75 15.37 -6.53
#